data_AF-A0A7S2H551-F1
#
_entry.id   AF-A0A7S2H551-F1
#
_cell.length_a   1.000
_cell.length_b   1.000
_cell.length_c   1.000
_cell.angle_alpha   90.00
_cell.angle_beta   90.00
_cell.angle_gamma   90.00
#
_symmetry.space_group_name_H-M   'P 1'
#
loop_
_entity.id
_entity.type
_entity.pdbx_description
1 polymer ?
#
loop_
_entity_poly.entity_id
_entity_poly.type
_entity_poly.pdbx_seq_one_letter_code
_entity_poly.pdbx_strand_id
1 'polypeptide(L)'
;KTKRKIIKMKTDTLGDTCLILSFTSALTYTIATTLYAKPGMNVFDDDWVEHGFCVIQKTIPYQNSHDLCLYFDTILVMMGFGIYYFLQKNGIKKSSNRQYLLDEKMKNTNELFVFNLLGHLGHGIAHGFIAIKYRSGEAFEVNKYSTRMEHYLSNDCPHASTILIRAVAISGFWFGLLKGIMPKLSYTKVALLAPIVYFGGLFVRHTLDFAYVQAILSVGFVWTQLSLPKKEKDFGYAAFAAASFPLAIIPWIESMACQSYVVSKFGGHLIYDAAIPIFFIVAYVTSWRHYSSSSTEVREKNA
;
A
#
# COMPACT_ATOMS: atom_id res chain seq x y z
N LYS A 1 -17.84 -13.29 -42.20
CA LYS A 1 -17.54 -13.52 -40.76
C LYS A 1 -16.05 -13.33 -40.52
N THR A 2 -15.63 -12.14 -40.06
CA THR A 2 -14.22 -11.81 -39.83
C THR A 2 -13.78 -12.38 -38.48
N LYS A 3 -12.93 -13.42 -38.47
CA LYS A 3 -12.32 -13.93 -37.23
C LYS A 3 -11.35 -12.86 -36.71
N ARG A 4 -11.74 -12.09 -35.70
CA ARG A 4 -10.80 -11.20 -34.98
C ARG A 4 -9.75 -12.08 -34.32
N LYS A 5 -8.49 -11.93 -34.73
CA LYS A 5 -7.33 -12.57 -34.11
C LYS A 5 -7.12 -11.89 -32.75
N ILE A 6 -7.56 -12.53 -31.67
CA ILE A 6 -7.31 -12.03 -30.31
C ILE A 6 -5.82 -12.24 -30.02
N ILE A 7 -5.05 -11.15 -30.02
CA ILE A 7 -3.65 -11.16 -29.60
C ILE A 7 -3.64 -11.37 -28.09
N LYS A 8 -3.27 -12.58 -27.63
CA LYS A 8 -3.10 -12.87 -26.21
C LYS A 8 -1.79 -12.26 -25.74
N MET A 9 -1.88 -11.18 -24.97
CA MET A 9 -0.73 -10.63 -24.27
C MET A 9 -0.25 -11.64 -23.23
N LYS A 10 1.07 -11.81 -23.10
CA LYS A 10 1.66 -12.70 -22.09
C LYS A 10 1.50 -12.06 -20.70
N THR A 11 1.28 -12.89 -19.68
CA THR A 11 1.05 -12.44 -18.30
C THR A 11 2.23 -11.66 -17.74
N ASP A 12 3.45 -12.10 -18.02
CA ASP A 12 4.70 -11.41 -17.64
C ASP A 12 4.73 -9.96 -18.18
N THR A 13 4.40 -9.79 -19.46
CA THR A 13 4.42 -8.50 -20.16
C THR A 13 3.35 -7.55 -19.62
N LEU A 14 2.15 -8.08 -19.33
CA LEU A 14 1.09 -7.31 -18.69
C LEU A 14 1.53 -6.82 -17.30
N GLY A 15 2.03 -7.73 -16.46
CA GLY A 15 2.46 -7.40 -15.11
C GLY A 15 3.61 -6.39 -15.09
N ASP A 16 4.63 -6.59 -15.93
CA ASP A 16 5.76 -5.66 -16.05
C ASP A 16 5.29 -4.26 -16.47
N THR A 17 4.35 -4.18 -17.42
CA THR A 17 3.80 -2.90 -17.89
C THR A 17 3.05 -2.17 -16.77
N CYS A 18 2.15 -2.87 -16.06
CA CYS A 18 1.40 -2.27 -14.95
C CYS A 18 2.32 -1.81 -13.82
N LEU A 19 3.37 -2.56 -13.50
CA LEU A 19 4.34 -2.18 -12.48
C LEU A 19 5.19 -0.99 -12.91
N ILE A 20 5.68 -0.94 -14.16
CA ILE A 20 6.40 0.23 -14.68
C ILE A 20 5.54 1.48 -14.59
N LEU A 21 4.26 1.40 -15.00
CA LEU A 21 3.33 2.52 -14.89
C LEU A 21 3.11 2.93 -13.42
N SER A 22 2.97 1.96 -12.52
CA SER A 22 2.84 2.22 -11.07
C SER A 22 4.08 2.92 -10.52
N PHE A 23 5.28 2.46 -10.90
CA PHE A 23 6.54 3.07 -10.51
C PHE A 23 6.69 4.48 -11.04
N THR A 24 6.39 4.71 -12.32
CA THR A 24 6.41 6.05 -12.92
C THR A 24 5.45 6.98 -12.19
N SER A 25 4.23 6.52 -11.87
CA SER A 25 3.26 7.32 -11.11
C SER A 25 3.77 7.63 -9.70
N ALA A 26 4.27 6.64 -8.96
CA ALA A 26 4.80 6.84 -7.61
C ALA A 26 6.01 7.77 -7.59
N LEU A 27 6.94 7.61 -8.55
CA LEU A 27 8.14 8.44 -8.66
C LEU A 27 7.77 9.89 -9.00
N THR A 28 6.91 10.09 -9.99
CA THR A 28 6.45 11.43 -10.37
C THR A 28 5.66 12.09 -9.25
N TYR A 29 4.82 11.34 -8.52
CA TYR A 29 4.13 11.81 -7.33
C TYR A 29 5.12 12.28 -6.28
N THR A 30 6.12 11.46 -5.95
CA THR A 30 7.15 11.79 -4.95
C THR A 30 7.94 13.05 -5.31
N ILE A 31 8.36 13.16 -6.57
CA ILE A 31 9.06 14.35 -7.07
C ILE A 31 8.12 15.56 -6.94
N ALA A 32 6.86 15.41 -7.35
CA ALA A 32 5.91 16.49 -7.34
C ALA A 32 5.60 16.97 -5.91
N THR A 33 5.36 16.06 -4.98
CA THR A 33 5.09 16.42 -3.58
C THR A 33 6.32 17.04 -2.91
N THR A 34 7.51 16.52 -3.18
CA THR A 34 8.74 17.06 -2.58
C THR A 34 9.10 18.45 -3.11
N LEU A 35 8.93 18.69 -4.42
CA LEU A 35 9.33 19.94 -5.06
C LEU A 35 8.25 21.02 -5.06
N TYR A 36 6.98 20.61 -5.20
CA TYR A 36 5.86 21.51 -5.51
C TYR A 36 4.73 21.52 -4.47
N ALA A 37 4.72 20.66 -3.44
CA ALA A 37 3.76 20.77 -2.34
C ALA A 37 4.14 21.91 -1.39
N LYS A 38 3.94 23.15 -1.86
CA LYS A 38 4.19 24.40 -1.13
C LYS A 38 2.93 25.27 -1.20
N PRO A 39 2.65 26.07 -0.15
CA PRO A 39 1.54 27.02 -0.19
C PRO A 39 1.60 27.91 -1.44
N GLY A 40 0.46 28.08 -2.13
CA GLY A 40 0.35 28.93 -3.33
C GLY A 40 0.73 28.26 -4.66
N MET A 41 1.09 26.96 -4.65
CA MET A 41 1.27 26.19 -5.89
C MET A 41 -0.06 25.55 -6.31
N ASN A 42 -0.58 25.91 -7.49
CA ASN A 42 -1.89 25.44 -8.01
C ASN A 42 -1.94 23.95 -8.44
N VAL A 43 -0.99 23.12 -8.00
CA VAL A 43 -0.95 21.69 -8.38
C VAL A 43 -1.65 20.83 -7.34
N PHE A 44 -1.51 21.17 -6.05
CA PHE A 44 -2.05 20.40 -4.93
C PHE A 44 -3.12 21.22 -4.22
N ASP A 45 -4.07 20.52 -3.61
CA ASP A 45 -5.08 21.13 -2.76
C ASP A 45 -4.46 21.70 -1.49
N ASP A 46 -4.85 22.92 -1.10
CA ASP A 46 -4.27 23.61 0.06
C ASP A 46 -4.48 22.86 1.38
N ASP A 47 -5.66 22.23 1.59
CA ASP A 47 -5.91 21.44 2.82
C ASP A 47 -5.02 20.21 2.85
N TRP A 48 -4.77 19.59 1.69
CA TRP A 48 -3.83 18.47 1.58
C TRP A 48 -2.38 18.91 1.84
N VAL A 49 -1.94 20.04 1.29
CA VAL A 49 -0.57 20.57 1.53
C VAL A 49 -0.34 20.92 3.00
N GLU A 50 -1.38 21.40 3.68
CA GLU A 50 -1.33 21.78 5.09
C GLU A 50 -1.32 20.56 6.02
N HIS A 51 -2.08 19.52 5.71
CA HIS A 51 -2.30 18.39 6.64
C HIS A 51 -1.59 17.09 6.22
N GLY A 52 -1.15 17.00 4.96
CA GLY A 52 -0.59 15.78 4.36
C GLY A 52 -1.63 14.79 3.85
N PHE A 53 -2.90 15.03 4.17
CA PHE A 53 -4.01 14.11 4.01
C PHE A 53 -5.31 14.87 3.83
N CYS A 54 -6.30 14.19 3.26
CA CYS A 54 -7.67 14.69 3.24
C CYS A 54 -8.43 14.29 4.50
N VAL A 55 -8.32 15.13 5.53
CA VAL A 55 -8.94 14.90 6.84
C VAL A 55 -10.29 15.61 6.93
N ILE A 56 -11.37 14.83 6.94
CA ILE A 56 -12.74 15.33 7.16
C ILE A 56 -13.11 15.27 8.64
N GLN A 57 -14.09 16.09 9.03
CA GLN A 57 -14.74 16.03 10.35
C GLN A 57 -13.76 16.01 11.53
N LYS A 58 -12.68 16.80 11.44
CA LYS A 58 -11.58 16.89 12.43
C LYS A 58 -12.07 17.04 13.89
N THR A 59 -13.22 17.68 14.07
CA THR A 59 -13.79 18.02 15.38
C THR A 59 -14.87 17.07 15.87
N ILE A 60 -15.31 16.09 15.08
CA ILE A 60 -16.37 15.14 15.47
C ILE A 60 -15.72 13.85 15.98
N PRO A 61 -15.83 13.54 17.28
CA PRO A 61 -15.24 12.33 17.84
C PRO A 61 -15.77 11.08 17.15
N TYR A 62 -14.89 10.11 16.88
CA TYR A 62 -15.21 8.83 16.25
C TYR A 62 -15.71 8.93 14.80
N GLN A 63 -15.64 10.10 14.17
CA GLN A 63 -16.06 10.32 12.78
C GLN A 63 -15.03 11.07 11.94
N ASN A 64 -13.88 11.46 12.52
CA ASN A 64 -12.78 11.98 11.70
C ASN A 64 -12.27 10.90 10.73
N SER A 65 -11.61 11.32 9.65
CA SER A 65 -11.15 10.40 8.61
C SER A 65 -10.30 9.24 9.14
N HIS A 66 -9.46 9.45 10.16
CA HIS A 66 -8.63 8.38 10.72
C HIS A 66 -9.44 7.35 11.52
N ASP A 67 -10.49 7.77 12.23
CA ASP A 67 -11.44 6.81 12.82
C ASP A 67 -12.12 5.97 11.74
N LEU A 68 -12.56 6.61 10.66
CA LEU A 68 -13.20 5.91 9.53
C LEU A 68 -12.22 4.95 8.84
N CYS A 69 -10.96 5.35 8.62
CA CYS A 69 -9.92 4.47 8.06
C CYS A 69 -9.72 3.24 8.94
N LEU A 70 -9.56 3.41 10.26
CA LEU A 70 -9.47 2.27 11.19
C LEU A 70 -10.64 1.29 11.02
N TYR A 71 -11.88 1.80 10.95
CA TYR A 71 -13.07 0.95 10.82
C TYR A 71 -13.08 0.20 9.49
N PHE A 72 -12.87 0.90 8.39
CA PHE A 72 -12.91 0.31 7.05
C PHE A 72 -11.75 -0.65 6.82
N ASP A 73 -10.53 -0.31 7.22
CA ASP A 73 -9.38 -1.19 7.12
C ASP A 73 -9.63 -2.48 7.87
N THR A 74 -10.14 -2.39 9.11
CA THR A 74 -10.47 -3.57 9.92
C THR A 74 -11.54 -4.43 9.23
N ILE A 75 -12.64 -3.82 8.78
CA ILE A 75 -13.74 -4.55 8.11
C ILE A 75 -13.24 -5.21 6.82
N LEU A 76 -12.52 -4.49 5.97
CA LEU A 76 -12.04 -4.98 4.69
C LEU A 76 -10.96 -6.05 4.87
N VAL A 77 -10.10 -5.94 5.88
CA VAL A 77 -9.16 -7.01 6.25
C VAL A 77 -9.89 -8.26 6.70
N MET A 78 -10.89 -8.13 7.57
CA MET A 78 -11.70 -9.27 8.03
C MET A 78 -12.44 -9.94 6.87
N MET A 79 -12.98 -9.15 5.94
CA MET A 79 -13.56 -9.66 4.70
C MET A 79 -12.54 -10.39 3.84
N GLY A 80 -11.33 -9.82 3.66
CA GLY A 80 -10.24 -10.44 2.93
C GLY A 80 -9.82 -11.78 3.51
N PHE A 81 -9.65 -11.87 4.83
CA PHE A 81 -9.36 -13.13 5.52
C PHE A 81 -10.51 -14.13 5.44
N GLY A 82 -11.76 -13.66 5.51
CA GLY A 82 -12.94 -14.49 5.32
C GLY A 82 -12.98 -15.12 3.92
N ILE A 83 -12.72 -14.33 2.88
CA ILE A 83 -12.61 -14.79 1.49
C ILE A 83 -11.45 -15.78 1.34
N TYR A 84 -10.26 -15.44 1.88
CA TYR A 84 -9.11 -16.34 1.88
C TYR A 84 -9.47 -17.70 2.49
N TYR A 85 -10.00 -17.71 3.71
CA TYR A 85 -10.36 -18.92 4.43
C TYR A 85 -11.43 -19.73 3.69
N PHE A 86 -12.48 -19.07 3.16
CA PHE A 86 -13.54 -19.73 2.41
C PHE A 86 -13.03 -20.40 1.13
N LEU A 87 -12.17 -19.72 0.37
CA LEU A 87 -11.61 -20.25 -0.88
C LEU A 87 -10.62 -21.39 -0.62
N GLN A 88 -9.81 -21.29 0.43
CA GLN A 88 -8.91 -22.36 0.85
C GLN A 88 -9.70 -23.59 1.32
N LYS A 89 -10.69 -23.41 2.21
CA LYS A 89 -11.47 -24.53 2.77
C LYS A 89 -12.35 -25.24 1.76
N ASN A 90 -13.00 -24.52 0.85
CA ASN A 90 -13.84 -25.13 -0.17
C ASN A 90 -13.04 -25.73 -1.34
N GLY A 91 -11.78 -25.34 -1.52
CA GLY A 91 -10.84 -26.03 -2.39
C GLY A 91 -10.56 -27.46 -1.93
N ILE A 92 -10.37 -27.64 -0.61
CA ILE A 92 -9.94 -28.90 0.03
C ILE A 92 -10.91 -30.08 -0.18
N LYS A 93 -12.21 -29.84 -0.44
CA LYS A 93 -13.17 -30.92 -0.68
C LYS A 93 -12.97 -31.65 -2.03
N LYS A 94 -12.02 -31.22 -2.86
CA LYS A 94 -11.65 -31.88 -4.12
C LYS A 94 -10.36 -32.68 -3.91
N SER A 95 -10.28 -33.89 -4.47
CA SER A 95 -9.13 -34.82 -4.50
C SER A 95 -7.78 -34.21 -4.07
N SER A 96 -7.11 -34.85 -3.10
CA SER A 96 -5.85 -34.39 -2.48
C SER A 96 -4.80 -33.87 -3.47
N ASN A 97 -4.65 -34.51 -4.64
CA ASN A 97 -3.69 -34.10 -5.67
C ASN A 97 -4.06 -32.75 -6.33
N ARG A 98 -5.34 -32.44 -6.50
CA ARG A 98 -5.78 -31.16 -7.09
C ARG A 98 -5.48 -29.99 -6.16
N GLN A 99 -5.73 -30.18 -4.88
CA GLN A 99 -5.50 -29.14 -3.88
C GLN A 99 -4.01 -28.81 -3.80
N TYR A 100 -3.14 -29.84 -3.76
CA TYR A 100 -1.68 -29.64 -3.78
C TYR A 100 -1.20 -28.79 -4.96
N LEU A 101 -1.66 -29.10 -6.18
CA LEU A 101 -1.28 -28.34 -7.38
C LEU A 101 -1.81 -26.90 -7.37
N LEU A 102 -2.98 -26.67 -6.81
CA LEU A 102 -3.54 -25.33 -6.66
C LEU A 102 -2.73 -24.53 -5.64
N ASP A 103 -2.39 -25.15 -4.50
CA ASP A 103 -1.61 -24.53 -3.44
C ASP A 103 -0.19 -24.19 -3.91
N GLU A 104 0.42 -25.07 -4.70
CA GLU A 104 1.73 -24.83 -5.31
C GLU A 104 1.68 -23.61 -6.25
N LYS A 105 0.67 -23.53 -7.13
CA LYS A 105 0.49 -22.39 -8.05
C LYS A 105 0.10 -21.09 -7.34
N MET A 106 -0.67 -21.18 -6.27
CA MET A 106 -1.12 -20.02 -5.50
C MET A 106 -0.11 -19.58 -4.44
N LYS A 107 0.99 -20.30 -4.20
CA LYS A 107 1.91 -20.06 -3.08
C LYS A 107 2.35 -18.59 -2.97
N ASN A 108 2.92 -18.02 -4.04
CA ASN A 108 3.36 -16.63 -4.05
C ASN A 108 2.19 -15.65 -3.87
N THR A 109 1.04 -15.97 -4.45
CA THR A 109 -0.18 -15.15 -4.36
C THR A 109 -0.77 -15.17 -2.94
N ASN A 110 -0.79 -16.33 -2.28
CA ASN A 110 -1.24 -16.51 -0.91
C ASN A 110 -0.33 -15.75 0.07
N GLU A 111 0.98 -15.92 -0.06
CA GLU A 111 1.96 -15.20 0.76
C GLU A 111 1.75 -13.68 0.62
N LEU A 112 1.73 -13.17 -0.62
CA LEU A 112 1.55 -11.75 -0.88
C LEU A 112 0.22 -11.22 -0.33
N PHE A 113 -0.88 -11.95 -0.54
CA PHE A 113 -2.20 -11.52 -0.08
C PHE A 113 -2.27 -11.44 1.45
N VAL A 114 -1.82 -12.49 2.16
CA VAL A 114 -1.83 -12.51 3.62
C VAL A 114 -0.95 -11.42 4.21
N PHE A 115 0.26 -11.21 3.68
CA PHE A 115 1.13 -10.14 4.17
C PHE A 115 0.54 -8.75 3.93
N ASN A 116 -0.11 -8.52 2.78
CA ASN A 116 -0.78 -7.24 2.53
C ASN A 116 -1.97 -7.01 3.48
N LEU A 117 -2.78 -8.03 3.76
CA LEU A 117 -3.88 -7.91 4.74
C LEU A 117 -3.37 -7.60 6.15
N LEU A 118 -2.30 -8.27 6.60
CA LEU A 118 -1.68 -7.99 7.90
C LEU A 118 -1.05 -6.60 7.96
N GLY A 119 -0.36 -6.19 6.89
CA GLY A 119 0.21 -4.85 6.78
C GLY A 119 -0.88 -3.77 6.84
N HIS A 120 -1.99 -3.99 6.14
CA HIS A 120 -3.11 -3.07 6.12
C HIS A 120 -3.88 -3.03 7.45
N LEU A 121 -3.95 -4.13 8.21
CA LEU A 121 -4.45 -4.10 9.59
C LEU A 121 -3.56 -3.23 10.49
N GLY A 122 -2.24 -3.37 10.35
CA GLY A 122 -1.29 -2.52 11.07
C GLY A 122 -1.44 -1.04 10.72
N HIS A 123 -1.73 -0.73 9.45
CA HIS A 123 -2.04 0.60 8.97
C HIS A 123 -3.32 1.17 9.61
N GLY A 124 -4.42 0.40 9.62
CA GLY A 124 -5.65 0.81 10.30
C GLY A 124 -5.45 1.07 11.81
N ILE A 125 -4.65 0.24 12.48
CA ILE A 125 -4.28 0.46 13.90
C ILE A 125 -3.51 1.77 14.06
N ALA A 126 -2.60 2.11 13.14
CA ALA A 126 -1.89 3.39 13.15
C ALA A 126 -2.86 4.58 13.03
N HIS A 127 -3.89 4.47 12.19
CA HIS A 127 -4.97 5.45 12.15
C HIS A 127 -5.72 5.58 13.47
N GLY A 128 -5.97 4.47 14.17
CA GLY A 128 -6.52 4.51 15.52
C GLY A 128 -5.68 5.34 16.50
N PHE A 129 -4.36 5.17 16.48
CA PHE A 129 -3.45 5.98 17.32
C PHE A 129 -3.47 7.46 16.95
N ILE A 130 -3.56 7.80 15.66
CA ILE A 130 -3.70 9.20 15.20
C ILE A 130 -5.06 9.76 15.64
N ALA A 131 -6.13 9.00 15.48
CA ALA A 131 -7.49 9.40 15.84
C ALA A 131 -7.64 9.67 17.35
N ILE A 132 -6.96 8.89 18.21
CA ILE A 132 -6.91 9.16 19.66
C ILE A 132 -6.37 10.57 19.95
N LYS A 133 -5.31 11.00 19.26
CA LYS A 133 -4.72 12.34 19.42
C LYS A 133 -5.66 13.45 18.96
N TYR A 134 -6.36 13.24 17.84
CA TYR A 134 -7.40 14.17 17.38
C TYR A 134 -8.51 14.32 18.43
N ARG A 135 -8.95 13.22 19.04
CA ARG A 135 -10.00 13.25 20.07
C ARG A 135 -9.55 13.89 21.39
N SER A 136 -8.29 13.74 21.78
CA SER A 136 -7.76 14.35 23.00
C SER A 136 -7.55 15.86 22.87
N GLY A 137 -7.70 16.43 21.66
CA GLY A 137 -7.40 17.83 21.40
C GLY A 137 -5.91 18.13 21.51
N GLU A 138 -5.05 17.10 21.54
CA GLU A 138 -3.61 17.26 21.36
C GLU A 138 -3.40 17.73 19.93
N ALA A 139 -3.37 19.05 19.76
CA ALA A 139 -3.15 19.67 18.47
C ALA A 139 -1.84 19.11 17.90
N PHE A 140 -1.90 18.61 16.66
CA PHE A 140 -0.70 18.41 15.85
C PHE A 140 -0.15 19.80 15.49
N GLU A 141 0.33 20.55 16.48
CA GLU A 141 1.17 21.74 16.27
C GLU A 141 2.58 21.31 15.89
N VAL A 142 2.67 20.31 15.02
CA VAL A 142 3.91 20.04 14.35
C VAL A 142 4.11 21.20 13.40
N ASN A 143 5.23 21.92 13.58
CA ASN A 143 5.61 23.06 12.78
C ASN A 143 5.45 22.69 11.29
N LYS A 144 4.32 23.14 10.69
CA LYS A 144 3.71 22.52 9.49
C LYS A 144 4.62 22.56 8.26
N TYR A 145 5.63 23.42 8.31
CA TYR A 145 6.55 23.67 7.22
C TYR A 145 7.98 23.18 7.50
N SER A 146 8.29 22.74 8.72
CA SER A 146 9.63 22.24 9.03
C SER A 146 9.80 20.78 8.63
N THR A 147 10.98 20.46 8.14
CA THR A 147 11.48 19.08 8.04
C THR A 147 11.76 18.49 9.42
N ARG A 148 11.81 17.16 9.53
CA ARG A 148 12.22 16.51 10.79
C ARG A 148 13.65 16.90 11.20
N MET A 149 14.54 17.10 10.21
CA MET A 149 15.90 17.57 10.45
C MET A 149 15.91 18.96 11.09
N GLU A 150 15.16 19.92 10.54
CA GLU A 150 15.05 21.26 11.12
C GLU A 150 14.49 21.23 12.54
N HIS A 151 13.49 20.37 12.80
CA HIS A 151 12.97 20.17 14.16
C HIS A 151 14.06 19.64 15.11
N TYR A 152 14.90 18.68 14.68
CA TYR A 152 16.01 18.18 15.49
C TYR A 152 17.15 19.18 15.68
N LEU A 153 17.32 20.14 14.76
CA LEU A 153 18.32 21.19 14.88
C LEU A 153 17.81 22.42 15.65
N SER A 154 16.50 22.51 15.90
CA SER A 154 15.92 23.60 16.67
C SER A 154 16.31 23.51 18.16
N ASN A 155 16.34 24.66 18.84
CA ASN A 155 16.70 24.73 20.27
C ASN A 155 15.71 23.99 21.19
N ASP A 156 14.55 23.61 20.68
CA ASP A 156 13.52 22.83 21.39
C ASP A 156 13.73 21.31 21.27
N CYS A 157 14.91 20.88 20.79
CA CYS A 157 15.17 19.48 20.50
C CYS A 157 15.19 18.61 21.77
N PRO A 158 14.54 17.44 21.75
CA PRO A 158 14.64 16.47 22.83
C PRO A 158 16.09 16.10 23.12
N HIS A 159 16.38 15.71 24.37
CA HIS A 159 17.69 15.14 24.73
C HIS A 159 18.14 14.06 23.75
N ALA A 160 19.45 13.95 23.49
CA ALA A 160 20.04 13.01 22.53
C ALA A 160 19.55 11.56 22.71
N SER A 161 19.28 11.15 23.95
CA SER A 161 18.68 9.84 24.27
C SER A 161 17.29 9.64 23.65
N THR A 162 16.46 10.68 23.64
CA THR A 162 15.12 10.64 23.03
C THR A 162 15.21 10.54 21.51
N ILE A 163 16.16 11.27 20.89
CA ILE A 163 16.41 11.16 19.44
C ILE A 163 16.85 9.74 19.08
N LEU A 164 17.76 9.16 19.86
CA LEU A 164 18.24 7.79 19.64
C LEU A 164 17.10 6.77 19.76
N ILE A 165 16.28 6.84 20.81
CA ILE A 165 15.13 5.95 21.00
C ILE A 165 14.15 6.07 19.83
N ARG A 166 13.86 7.30 19.38
CA ARG A 166 13.00 7.54 18.19
C ARG A 166 13.61 6.97 16.93
N ALA A 167 14.90 7.18 16.69
CA ALA A 167 15.60 6.65 15.52
C ALA A 167 15.57 5.11 15.49
N VAL A 168 15.79 4.46 16.64
CA VAL A 168 15.70 3.00 16.77
C VAL A 168 14.26 2.52 16.51
N ALA A 169 13.25 3.16 17.12
CA ALA A 169 11.86 2.80 16.93
C ALA A 169 11.41 2.95 15.47
N ILE A 170 11.74 4.08 14.82
CA ILE A 170 11.40 4.35 13.43
C ILE A 170 12.18 3.41 12.48
N SER A 171 13.43 3.08 12.80
CA SER A 171 14.19 2.09 12.02
C SER A 171 13.56 0.69 12.14
N GLY A 172 13.09 0.31 13.32
CA GLY A 172 12.33 -0.93 13.54
C GLY A 172 11.02 -0.96 12.75
N PHE A 173 10.29 0.15 12.74
CA PHE A 173 9.10 0.33 11.90
C PHE A 173 9.41 0.14 10.41
N TRP A 174 10.44 0.81 9.90
CA TRP A 174 10.86 0.67 8.50
C TRP A 174 11.35 -0.72 8.17
N PHE A 175 12.06 -1.38 9.07
CA PHE A 175 12.48 -2.77 8.89
C PHE A 175 11.27 -3.70 8.68
N GLY A 176 10.23 -3.56 9.52
CA GLY A 176 9.00 -4.33 9.40
C GLY A 176 8.30 -4.09 8.06
N LEU A 177 8.08 -2.81 7.69
CA LEU A 177 7.43 -2.45 6.44
C LEU A 177 8.19 -2.90 5.20
N LEU A 178 9.50 -2.61 5.15
CA LEU A 178 10.37 -3.03 4.04
C LEU A 178 10.43 -4.55 3.93
N LYS A 179 10.43 -5.27 5.06
CA LYS A 179 10.41 -6.74 5.01
C LYS A 179 9.10 -7.27 4.42
N GLY A 180 7.97 -6.65 4.76
CA GLY A 180 6.65 -7.00 4.24
C GLY A 180 6.53 -6.80 2.73
N ILE A 181 7.00 -5.66 2.22
CA ILE A 181 6.94 -5.35 0.76
C ILE A 181 8.08 -5.96 -0.05
N MET A 182 9.18 -6.36 0.59
CA MET A 182 10.36 -6.99 -0.04
C MET A 182 10.63 -8.39 0.55
N PRO A 183 9.69 -9.33 0.48
CA PRO A 183 9.77 -10.60 1.20
C PRO A 183 10.93 -11.48 0.75
N LYS A 184 11.42 -11.33 -0.49
CA LYS A 184 12.55 -12.09 -1.04
C LYS A 184 13.93 -11.53 -0.65
N LEU A 185 14.01 -10.29 -0.12
CA LEU A 185 15.28 -9.78 0.38
C LEU A 185 15.66 -10.43 1.71
N SER A 186 16.95 -10.67 1.92
CA SER A 186 17.46 -11.15 3.20
C SER A 186 17.25 -10.09 4.29
N TYR A 187 17.06 -10.54 5.54
CA TYR A 187 16.90 -9.65 6.68
C TYR A 187 18.07 -8.66 6.82
N THR A 188 19.31 -9.08 6.54
CA THR A 188 20.48 -8.18 6.54
C THR A 188 20.35 -7.04 5.54
N LYS A 189 19.89 -7.31 4.31
CA LYS A 189 19.68 -6.25 3.30
C LYS A 189 18.58 -5.29 3.74
N VAL A 190 17.48 -5.81 4.29
CA VAL A 190 16.39 -4.98 4.81
C VAL A 190 16.86 -4.12 6.00
N ALA A 191 17.65 -4.69 6.90
CA ALA A 191 18.25 -3.96 8.03
C ALA A 191 19.19 -2.83 7.59
N LEU A 192 19.88 -2.97 6.46
CA LEU A 192 20.72 -1.90 5.90
C LEU A 192 19.88 -0.83 5.16
N LEU A 193 18.78 -1.21 4.53
CA LEU A 193 17.89 -0.27 3.82
C LEU A 193 17.05 0.58 4.79
N ALA A 194 16.62 0.02 5.92
CA ALA A 194 15.76 0.74 6.87
C ALA A 194 16.36 2.06 7.38
N PRO A 195 17.64 2.15 7.80
CA PRO A 195 18.28 3.41 8.13
C PRO A 195 18.34 4.38 6.95
N ILE A 196 18.64 3.92 5.73
CA ILE A 196 18.73 4.78 4.55
C ILE A 196 17.39 5.47 4.29
N VAL A 197 16.29 4.71 4.36
CA VAL A 197 14.94 5.24 4.22
C VAL A 197 14.60 6.18 5.37
N TYR A 198 14.96 5.84 6.61
CA TYR A 198 14.79 6.76 7.73
C TYR A 198 15.49 8.10 7.51
N PHE A 199 16.76 8.08 7.09
CA PHE A 199 17.55 9.29 6.82
C PHE A 199 16.96 10.11 5.67
N GLY A 200 16.47 9.47 4.61
CA GLY A 200 15.76 10.16 3.52
C GLY A 200 14.54 10.92 4.02
N GLY A 201 13.75 10.30 4.91
CA GLY A 201 12.58 10.93 5.54
C GLY A 201 12.92 12.14 6.44
N LEU A 202 14.17 12.31 6.88
CA LEU A 202 14.55 13.49 7.69
C LEU A 202 14.45 14.81 6.92
N PHE A 203 14.59 14.74 5.60
CA PHE A 203 14.54 15.90 4.70
C PHE A 203 13.14 16.19 4.16
N VAL A 204 12.16 15.37 4.53
CA VAL A 204 10.76 15.55 4.14
C VAL A 204 10.06 16.39 5.20
N ARG A 205 9.15 17.29 4.76
CA ARG A 205 8.26 18.02 5.65
C ARG A 205 7.42 17.02 6.45
N HIS A 206 7.23 17.26 7.73
CA HIS A 206 6.48 16.32 8.57
C HIS A 206 5.06 16.04 8.06
N THR A 207 4.40 17.04 7.45
CA THR A 207 3.07 16.86 6.85
C THR A 207 3.11 15.89 5.66
N LEU A 208 4.23 15.75 4.95
CA LEU A 208 4.37 14.88 3.78
C LEU A 208 4.97 13.51 4.12
N ASP A 209 5.15 13.19 5.40
CA ASP A 209 5.75 11.92 5.84
C ASP A 209 5.02 10.70 5.30
N PHE A 210 3.69 10.77 5.20
CA PHE A 210 2.91 9.68 4.65
C PHE A 210 3.13 9.48 3.15
N ALA A 211 3.10 10.58 2.38
CA ALA A 211 3.43 10.53 0.96
C ALA A 211 4.82 9.94 0.73
N TYR A 212 5.78 10.27 1.60
CA TYR A 212 7.11 9.66 1.60
C TYR A 212 7.07 8.15 1.90
N VAL A 213 6.36 7.74 2.96
CA VAL A 213 6.20 6.31 3.29
C VAL A 213 5.65 5.55 2.10
N GLN A 214 4.55 6.04 1.55
CA GLN A 214 3.86 5.43 0.43
C GLN A 214 4.74 5.33 -0.83
N ALA A 215 5.49 6.39 -1.14
CA ALA A 215 6.45 6.41 -2.24
C ALA A 215 7.50 5.30 -2.11
N ILE A 216 8.14 5.20 -0.95
CA ILE A 216 9.18 4.21 -0.70
C ILE A 216 8.61 2.80 -0.77
N LEU A 217 7.42 2.56 -0.19
CA LEU A 217 6.77 1.26 -0.26
C LEU A 217 6.41 0.89 -1.70
N SER A 218 5.89 1.84 -2.48
CA SER A 218 5.53 1.61 -3.89
C SER A 218 6.76 1.28 -4.73
N VAL A 219 7.83 2.06 -4.58
CA VAL A 219 9.10 1.84 -5.29
C VAL A 219 9.73 0.50 -4.89
N GLY A 220 9.80 0.20 -3.58
CA GLY A 220 10.36 -1.05 -3.08
C GLY A 220 9.56 -2.27 -3.53
N PHE A 221 8.24 -2.18 -3.49
CA PHE A 221 7.35 -3.23 -3.99
C PHE A 221 7.57 -3.45 -5.49
N VAL A 222 7.46 -2.40 -6.32
CA VAL A 222 7.63 -2.53 -7.78
C VAL A 222 9.01 -3.08 -8.14
N TRP A 223 10.07 -2.55 -7.52
CA TRP A 223 11.43 -3.02 -7.78
C TRP A 223 11.57 -4.52 -7.52
N THR A 224 11.05 -5.01 -6.40
CA THR A 224 11.14 -6.44 -6.06
C THR A 224 10.30 -7.31 -6.97
N GLN A 225 9.10 -6.86 -7.35
CA GLN A 225 8.25 -7.58 -8.29
C GLN A 225 8.87 -7.67 -9.69
N LEU A 226 9.39 -6.55 -10.22
CA LEU A 226 10.06 -6.54 -11.52
C LEU A 226 11.31 -7.42 -11.55
N SER A 227 12.00 -7.54 -10.41
CA SER A 227 13.20 -8.38 -10.23
C SER A 227 12.90 -9.88 -10.08
N LEU A 228 11.63 -10.30 -10.04
CA LEU A 228 11.30 -11.72 -9.93
C LEU A 228 11.79 -12.50 -11.17
N PRO A 229 12.28 -13.74 -10.99
CA PRO A 229 12.58 -14.61 -12.11
C PRO A 229 11.35 -14.83 -12.99
N LYS A 230 11.55 -14.95 -14.31
CA LYS A 230 10.44 -15.11 -15.28
C LYS A 230 9.48 -16.25 -14.94
N LYS A 231 9.99 -17.35 -14.36
CA LYS A 231 9.19 -18.51 -13.92
C LYS A 231 8.21 -18.20 -12.77
N GLU A 232 8.44 -17.11 -12.02
CA GLU A 232 7.60 -16.65 -10.92
C GLU A 232 6.62 -15.54 -11.36
N LYS A 233 6.75 -15.03 -12.59
CA LYS A 233 5.86 -14.01 -13.19
C LYS A 233 4.64 -14.65 -13.85
N ASP A 234 3.83 -15.30 -13.01
CA ASP A 234 2.65 -16.04 -13.43
C ASP A 234 1.39 -15.15 -13.57
N PHE A 235 0.20 -15.74 -13.58
CA PHE A 235 -1.04 -14.96 -13.63
C PHE A 235 -1.31 -14.19 -12.34
N GLY A 236 -0.92 -14.75 -11.19
CA GLY A 236 -0.99 -14.09 -9.88
C GLY A 236 -0.18 -12.79 -9.86
N TYR A 237 1.06 -12.85 -10.35
CA TYR A 237 1.91 -11.69 -10.56
C TYR A 237 1.21 -10.59 -11.38
N ALA A 238 0.66 -10.95 -12.55
CA ALA A 238 -0.02 -10.00 -13.43
C ALA A 238 -1.28 -9.38 -12.79
N ALA A 239 -2.05 -10.17 -12.04
CA ALA A 239 -3.26 -9.70 -11.35
C ALA A 239 -2.93 -8.68 -10.25
N PHE A 240 -1.91 -8.95 -9.42
CA PHE A 240 -1.48 -8.02 -8.38
C PHE A 240 -0.82 -6.78 -8.97
N ALA A 241 -0.02 -6.92 -10.02
CA ALA A 241 0.53 -5.78 -10.77
C ALA A 241 -0.56 -4.87 -11.33
N ALA A 242 -1.62 -5.45 -11.92
CA ALA A 242 -2.76 -4.69 -12.43
C ALA A 242 -3.54 -3.98 -11.31
N ALA A 243 -3.65 -4.60 -10.12
CA ALA A 243 -4.22 -3.98 -8.93
C ALA A 243 -3.35 -2.83 -8.37
N SER A 244 -2.03 -2.90 -8.48
CA SER A 244 -1.12 -1.83 -8.03
C SER A 244 -1.23 -0.55 -8.86
N PHE A 245 -1.58 -0.65 -10.15
CA PHE A 245 -1.67 0.51 -11.02
C PHE A 245 -2.68 1.57 -10.55
N PRO A 246 -3.98 1.25 -10.32
CA PRO A 246 -4.92 2.23 -9.80
C PRO A 246 -4.50 2.75 -8.42
N LEU A 247 -3.89 1.90 -7.57
CA LEU A 247 -3.36 2.32 -6.27
C LEU A 247 -2.25 3.37 -6.37
N ALA A 248 -1.49 3.39 -7.47
CA ALA A 248 -0.49 4.43 -7.72
C ALA A 248 -1.10 5.74 -8.25
N ILE A 249 -2.37 5.76 -8.67
CA ILE A 249 -3.09 6.94 -9.16
C ILE A 249 -3.91 7.61 -8.06
N ILE A 250 -4.51 6.86 -7.15
CA ILE A 250 -5.35 7.43 -6.08
C ILE A 250 -4.65 8.51 -5.23
N PRO A 251 -3.35 8.42 -4.89
CA PRO A 251 -2.63 9.48 -4.18
C PRO A 251 -2.65 10.81 -4.92
N TRP A 252 -2.60 10.79 -6.26
CA TRP A 252 -2.76 12.00 -7.06
C TRP A 252 -4.17 12.56 -6.96
N ILE A 253 -5.17 11.69 -6.99
CA ILE A 253 -6.57 12.11 -6.85
C ILE A 253 -6.79 12.73 -5.47
N GLU A 254 -6.28 12.09 -4.42
CA GLU A 254 -6.36 12.61 -3.05
C GLU A 254 -5.68 13.99 -2.93
N SER A 255 -4.45 14.10 -3.43
CA SER A 255 -3.66 15.32 -3.26
C SER A 255 -4.12 16.50 -4.11
N MET A 256 -4.78 16.25 -5.24
CA MET A 256 -5.25 17.30 -6.17
C MET A 256 -6.72 17.66 -5.97
N ALA A 257 -7.53 16.80 -5.34
CA ALA A 257 -8.98 16.96 -5.29
C ALA A 257 -9.55 16.83 -3.87
N CYS A 258 -8.75 17.16 -2.85
CA CYS A 258 -9.09 17.02 -1.44
C CYS A 258 -10.43 17.67 -1.06
N GLN A 259 -10.64 18.90 -1.52
CA GLN A 259 -11.85 19.68 -1.26
C GLN A 259 -12.98 19.40 -2.27
N SER A 260 -12.78 18.55 -3.28
CA SER A 260 -13.84 18.22 -4.22
C SER A 260 -15.02 17.53 -3.52
N TYR A 261 -16.23 17.68 -4.05
CA TYR A 261 -17.48 17.26 -3.38
C TYR A 261 -17.51 15.77 -2.97
N VAL A 262 -16.93 14.88 -3.78
CA VAL A 262 -16.89 13.44 -3.47
C VAL A 262 -15.89 13.16 -2.35
N VAL A 263 -14.74 13.83 -2.39
CA VAL A 263 -13.63 13.63 -1.47
C VAL A 263 -13.90 14.26 -0.10
N SER A 264 -14.56 15.42 -0.08
CA SER A 264 -14.99 16.11 1.15
C SER A 264 -16.14 15.41 1.90
N LYS A 265 -16.97 14.62 1.21
CA LYS A 265 -18.07 13.86 1.84
C LYS A 265 -17.65 12.52 2.42
N PHE A 266 -16.78 11.80 1.72
CA PHE A 266 -16.37 10.45 2.13
C PHE A 266 -15.00 10.42 2.83
N GLY A 267 -14.24 11.51 2.77
CA GLY A 267 -12.86 11.57 3.25
C GLY A 267 -11.93 11.00 2.19
N GLY A 268 -11.15 11.84 1.53
CA GLY A 268 -10.22 11.39 0.48
C GLY A 268 -9.27 10.30 0.94
N HIS A 269 -8.79 10.44 2.17
CA HIS A 269 -7.88 9.47 2.74
C HIS A 269 -8.54 8.10 2.96
N LEU A 270 -9.82 8.07 3.33
CA LEU A 270 -10.61 6.84 3.44
C LEU A 270 -10.72 6.12 2.09
N ILE A 271 -10.92 6.86 1.00
CA ILE A 271 -10.99 6.29 -0.35
C ILE A 271 -9.65 5.64 -0.71
N TYR A 272 -8.54 6.32 -0.41
CA TYR A 272 -7.20 5.79 -0.62
C TYR A 272 -6.99 4.47 0.13
N ASP A 273 -7.27 4.46 1.43
CA ASP A 273 -7.05 3.29 2.27
C ASP A 273 -7.95 2.12 1.89
N ALA A 274 -9.26 2.36 1.71
CA ALA A 274 -10.22 1.33 1.35
C ALA A 274 -9.93 0.71 -0.02
N ALA A 275 -9.34 1.45 -0.96
CA ALA A 275 -9.00 0.92 -2.28
C ALA A 275 -7.95 -0.20 -2.21
N ILE A 276 -6.97 -0.11 -1.30
CA ILE A 276 -5.87 -1.07 -1.17
C ILE A 276 -6.39 -2.52 -0.99
N PRO A 277 -7.14 -2.85 0.08
CA PRO A 277 -7.62 -4.21 0.30
C PRO A 277 -8.65 -4.62 -0.75
N ILE A 278 -9.47 -3.69 -1.28
CA ILE A 278 -10.44 -4.00 -2.34
C ILE A 278 -9.70 -4.51 -3.59
N PHE A 279 -8.70 -3.78 -4.08
CA PHE A 279 -7.95 -4.19 -5.27
C PHE A 279 -7.16 -5.48 -5.04
N PHE A 280 -6.59 -5.69 -3.84
CA PHE A 280 -5.94 -6.95 -3.51
C PHE A 280 -6.90 -8.13 -3.39
N ILE A 281 -8.10 -7.94 -2.83
CA ILE A 281 -9.14 -8.97 -2.80
C ILE A 281 -9.56 -9.34 -4.23
N VAL A 282 -9.77 -8.35 -5.10
CA VAL A 282 -10.12 -8.58 -6.50
C VAL A 282 -9.00 -9.34 -7.23
N ALA A 283 -7.74 -8.92 -7.06
CA ALA A 283 -6.59 -9.63 -7.62
C ALA A 283 -6.55 -11.09 -7.14
N TYR A 284 -6.65 -11.31 -5.83
CA TYR A 284 -6.61 -12.64 -5.22
C TYR A 284 -7.72 -13.56 -5.74
N VAL A 285 -8.98 -13.09 -5.76
CA VAL A 285 -10.13 -13.86 -6.26
C VAL A 285 -9.96 -14.19 -7.74
N THR A 286 -9.44 -13.24 -8.53
CA THR A 286 -9.19 -13.44 -9.97
C THR A 286 -8.12 -14.51 -10.18
N SER A 287 -7.01 -14.46 -9.44
CA SER A 287 -5.95 -15.47 -9.48
C SER A 287 -6.46 -16.85 -9.09
N TRP A 288 -7.22 -16.95 -7.99
CA TRP A 288 -7.80 -18.21 -7.54
C TRP A 288 -8.74 -18.81 -8.59
N ARG A 289 -9.60 -17.99 -9.22
CA ARG A 289 -10.49 -18.43 -10.31
C ARG A 289 -9.70 -18.96 -11.51
N HIS A 290 -8.64 -18.27 -11.92
CA HIS A 290 -7.80 -18.69 -13.04
C HIS A 290 -7.16 -20.06 -12.80
N TYR A 291 -6.49 -20.25 -11.66
CA TYR A 291 -5.80 -21.52 -11.38
C TYR A 291 -6.77 -22.67 -11.08
N SER A 292 -7.90 -22.38 -10.44
CA SER A 292 -8.93 -23.39 -10.19
C SER A 292 -9.59 -23.88 -11.49
N SER A 293 -9.75 -23.04 -12.52
CA SER A 293 -10.25 -23.48 -13.83
C SER A 293 -9.23 -24.31 -14.60
N SER A 294 -7.96 -23.87 -14.67
CA SER A 294 -6.92 -24.57 -15.44
C SER A 294 -6.58 -25.96 -14.88
N SER A 295 -6.77 -26.18 -13.57
CA SER A 295 -6.63 -27.52 -12.98
C SER A 295 -7.70 -28.52 -13.46
N THR A 296 -8.83 -28.04 -14.01
CA THR A 296 -9.90 -28.90 -14.53
C THR A 296 -9.57 -29.41 -15.94
N GLU A 297 -9.05 -28.54 -16.81
CA GLU A 297 -8.74 -28.88 -18.22
C GLU A 297 -7.65 -29.95 -18.37
N VAL A 298 -6.63 -29.96 -17.50
CA VAL A 298 -5.56 -30.98 -17.55
C VAL A 298 -6.13 -32.39 -17.30
N ARG A 299 -7.19 -32.49 -16.50
CA ARG A 299 -7.83 -33.78 -16.22
C ARG A 299 -8.65 -34.28 -17.40
N GLU A 300 -9.42 -33.41 -18.05
CA GLU A 300 -10.22 -33.80 -19.22
C GLU A 300 -9.38 -34.25 -20.40
N LYS A 301 -8.12 -33.79 -20.49
CA LYS A 301 -7.18 -34.27 -21.52
C LYS A 301 -6.48 -35.59 -21.17
N ASN A 302 -6.48 -35.96 -19.89
CA ASN A 302 -5.80 -37.16 -19.37
C ASN A 302 -6.79 -38.28 -18.98
N ALA A 303 -8.09 -38.03 -19.10
CA ALA A 303 -9.18 -38.98 -18.87
C ALA A 303 -9.72 -39.46 -20.21
#